data_AF-A0A413FE78-F1
#
_entry.id   AF-A0A413FE78-F1
#
_cell.length_a   1.000
_cell.length_b   1.000
_cell.length_c   1.000
_cell.angle_alpha   90.00
_cell.angle_beta   90.00
_cell.angle_gamma   90.00
#
_symmetry.space_group_name_H-M   'P 1'
#
loop_
_entity.id
_entity.type
_entity.pdbx_description
1 polymer ?
#
loop_
_entity_poly.entity_id
_entity_poly.type
_entity_poly.pdbx_seq_one_letter_code
_entity_poly.pdbx_strand_id
1 'polypeptide(L)'
;MTNVRDIANWFLSHDSMTHKKVQKLCYYAQAWYCALYDGSPLFSDEIQARVHGPIIPSIYPVYAGYKWSTNPKADFDASALDEKLTDVLDAVYNTYGELSGDQLESLTHSEDP
;
A
#
# COMPACT_ATOMS: atom_id res chain seq x y z
N MET A 1 -4.06 -13.07 -8.91
CA MET A 1 -3.27 -12.27 -7.95
C MET A 1 -2.84 -11.01 -8.65
N THR A 2 -3.00 -9.88 -7.98
CA THR A 2 -2.73 -8.56 -8.53
C THR A 2 -1.25 -8.23 -8.41
N ASN A 3 -0.71 -7.45 -9.34
CA ASN A 3 0.65 -6.94 -9.22
C ASN A 3 0.69 -5.84 -8.15
N VAL A 4 1.56 -5.98 -7.16
CA VAL A 4 1.71 -4.99 -6.08
C VAL A 4 2.12 -3.60 -6.57
N ARG A 5 2.73 -3.50 -7.77
CA ARG A 5 3.03 -2.21 -8.40
C ARG A 5 1.79 -1.50 -8.91
N ASP A 6 0.78 -2.24 -9.39
CA ASP A 6 -0.48 -1.65 -9.84
C ASP A 6 -1.22 -1.04 -8.64
N ILE A 7 -1.20 -1.74 -7.50
CA ILE A 7 -1.75 -1.25 -6.23
C ILE A 7 -1.00 0.01 -5.76
N ALA A 8 0.33 -0.02 -5.77
CA ALA A 8 1.15 1.13 -5.39
C ALA A 8 0.90 2.34 -6.31
N ASN A 9 0.79 2.11 -7.62
CA ASN A 9 0.51 3.16 -8.60
C ASN A 9 -0.93 3.69 -8.50
N TRP A 10 -1.89 2.85 -8.13
CA TRP A 10 -3.25 3.28 -7.84
C TRP A 10 -3.27 4.27 -6.66
N PHE A 11 -2.53 4.01 -5.58
CA PHE A 11 -2.43 4.98 -4.49
C PHE A 11 -1.73 6.27 -4.95
N LEU A 12 -0.63 6.16 -5.70
CA LEU A 12 0.09 7.31 -6.25
C LEU A 12 -0.72 8.12 -7.28
N SER A 13 -1.75 7.56 -7.91
CA SER A 13 -2.61 8.34 -8.82
C SER A 13 -3.51 9.32 -8.06
N HIS A 14 -3.75 9.08 -6.77
CA HIS A 14 -4.54 9.95 -5.91
C HIS A 14 -3.71 11.10 -5.34
N ASP A 15 -2.51 10.83 -4.84
CA ASP A 15 -1.62 11.85 -4.28
C ASP A 15 -0.12 11.46 -4.35
N SER A 16 0.75 12.48 -4.31
CA SER A 16 2.18 12.28 -4.14
C SER A 16 2.47 11.84 -2.71
N MET A 17 3.22 10.76 -2.53
CA MET A 17 3.43 10.18 -1.20
C MET A 17 4.83 9.61 -1.01
N THR A 18 5.32 9.62 0.23
CA THR A 18 6.63 9.05 0.55
C THR A 18 6.62 7.54 0.32
N HIS A 19 7.80 6.95 0.06
CA HIS A 19 7.90 5.49 -0.10
C HIS A 19 7.33 4.74 1.11
N LYS A 20 7.45 5.33 2.31
CA LYS A 20 6.98 4.73 3.56
C LYS A 20 5.46 4.63 3.54
N LYS A 21 4.78 5.69 3.12
CA LYS A 21 3.32 5.70 2.98
C LYS A 21 2.86 4.68 1.93
N VAL A 22 3.49 4.62 0.74
CA VAL A 22 3.17 3.61 -0.29
C VAL A 22 3.23 2.19 0.29
N GLN A 23 4.34 1.86 0.97
CA GLN A 23 4.55 0.55 1.58
C GLN A 23 3.45 0.18 2.59
N LYS A 24 3.04 1.13 3.43
CA LYS A 24 1.98 0.92 4.43
C LYS A 24 0.60 0.79 3.81
N LEU A 25 0.27 1.61 2.81
CA LEU A 25 -1.02 1.50 2.12
C LEU A 25 -1.15 0.15 1.38
N CYS A 26 -0.09 -0.32 0.72
CA CYS A 26 -0.08 -1.65 0.11
C CYS A 26 -0.22 -2.78 1.16
N TYR A 27 0.41 -2.64 2.33
CA TYR A 27 0.23 -3.58 3.45
C TYR A 27 -1.23 -3.62 3.92
N TYR A 28 -1.86 -2.47 4.17
CA TYR A 28 -3.27 -2.44 4.58
C TYR A 28 -4.20 -2.98 3.49
N ALA A 29 -3.92 -2.72 2.20
CA ALA A 29 -4.66 -3.32 1.09
C ALA A 29 -4.60 -4.85 1.13
N GLN A 30 -3.43 -5.45 1.36
CA GLN A 30 -3.30 -6.89 1.54
C GLN A 30 -4.11 -7.38 2.74
N ALA A 31 -3.96 -6.73 3.90
CA ALA A 31 -4.60 -7.14 5.14
C ALA A 31 -6.13 -7.09 5.03
N TRP A 32 -6.67 -6.01 4.48
CA TRP A 32 -8.11 -5.82 4.30
C TRP A 32 -8.67 -6.79 3.27
N TYR A 33 -7.97 -6.97 2.15
CA TYR A 33 -8.40 -7.95 1.15
C TYR A 33 -8.42 -9.37 1.71
N CYS A 34 -7.38 -9.78 2.46
CA CYS A 34 -7.37 -11.06 3.16
C CYS A 34 -8.55 -11.19 4.13
N ALA A 35 -8.82 -10.17 4.94
CA ALA A 35 -9.90 -10.20 5.93
C ALA A 35 -11.30 -10.28 5.29
N LEU A 36 -11.50 -9.61 4.15
CA LEU A 36 -12.79 -9.55 3.45
C LEU A 36 -13.04 -10.75 2.53
N TYR A 37 -11.99 -11.41 2.04
CA TYR A 37 -12.09 -12.48 1.04
C TYR A 37 -11.47 -13.81 1.53
N ASP A 38 -11.89 -14.25 2.72
CA ASP A 38 -11.62 -15.59 3.28
C ASP A 38 -10.13 -15.95 3.36
N GLY A 39 -9.27 -14.98 3.67
CA GLY A 39 -7.83 -15.15 3.76
C GLY A 39 -7.12 -15.23 2.41
N SER A 40 -7.82 -14.97 1.30
CA SER A 40 -7.22 -14.95 -0.03
C SER A 40 -6.25 -13.76 -0.15
N PRO A 41 -4.98 -13.97 -0.52
CA PRO A 41 -4.04 -12.88 -0.69
C PRO A 41 -4.34 -12.03 -1.92
N LEU A 42 -4.22 -10.71 -1.77
CA LEU A 42 -4.36 -9.76 -2.87
C LEU A 42 -3.18 -9.88 -3.87
N PHE A 43 -1.96 -9.89 -3.35
CA PHE A 43 -0.72 -10.11 -4.10
C PHE A 43 0.13 -11.21 -3.45
N SER A 44 1.08 -11.76 -4.21
CA SER A 44 1.99 -12.83 -3.74
C SER A 44 3.32 -12.33 -3.18
N ASP A 45 3.63 -11.05 -3.35
CA ASP A 45 4.88 -10.46 -2.87
C ASP A 45 5.03 -10.60 -1.35
N GLU A 46 6.25 -10.94 -0.93
CA GLU A 46 6.58 -11.11 0.48
C GLU A 46 6.42 -9.80 1.26
N ILE A 47 5.78 -9.89 2.42
CA ILE A 47 5.72 -8.81 3.41
C ILE A 47 6.65 -9.18 4.55
N GLN A 48 7.62 -8.31 4.85
CA GLN A 48 8.60 -8.51 5.90
C GLN A 48 8.35 -7.55 7.05
N ALA A 49 8.27 -8.07 8.27
CA ALA A 49 8.30 -7.27 9.48
C ALA A 49 9.71 -6.69 9.69
N ARG A 50 9.82 -5.36 9.69
CA ARG A 50 11.08 -4.62 9.89
C ARG A 50 10.91 -3.58 10.99
N VAL A 51 12.01 -2.91 11.35
CA VAL A 51 12.05 -1.90 12.43
C VAL A 51 11.09 -0.72 12.22
N HIS A 52 10.73 -0.43 10.98
CA HIS A 52 9.76 0.62 10.61
C HIS A 52 8.42 0.02 10.16
N GLY A 53 8.06 -1.14 10.71
CA GLY A 53 6.87 -1.91 10.38
C GLY A 53 6.99 -2.74 9.08
N PRO A 54 5.86 -3.22 8.53
CA PRO A 54 5.85 -4.07 7.33
C PRO A 54 6.42 -3.37 6.10
N ILE A 55 7.21 -4.10 5.32
CA ILE A 55 7.71 -3.67 4.01
C ILE A 55 7.50 -4.77 2.96
N ILE A 56 7.35 -4.36 1.72
CA ILE A 56 7.28 -5.20 0.52
C ILE A 56 8.59 -4.96 -0.26
N PRO A 57 9.59 -5.85 -0.13
CA PRO A 57 10.92 -5.64 -0.67
C PRO A 57 10.95 -5.49 -2.20
N SER A 58 10.03 -6.12 -2.91
CA SER A 58 9.97 -6.11 -4.38
C SER A 58 9.65 -4.73 -4.97
N ILE A 59 8.98 -3.85 -4.20
CA ILE A 59 8.67 -2.48 -4.61
C ILE A 59 9.48 -1.41 -3.86
N TYR A 60 10.17 -1.78 -2.78
CA TYR A 60 11.03 -0.85 -2.05
C TYR A 60 12.03 -0.10 -2.95
N PRO A 61 12.86 -0.76 -3.79
CA PRO A 61 13.85 -0.05 -4.60
C PRO A 61 13.23 0.86 -5.66
N VAL A 62 11.96 0.63 -6.03
CA VAL A 62 11.23 1.43 -7.02
C VAL A 62 10.90 2.81 -6.44
N TYR A 63 10.42 2.86 -5.20
CA TYR A 63 9.91 4.10 -4.60
C TYR A 63 10.88 4.75 -3.61
N ALA A 64 11.89 4.04 -3.11
CA ALA A 64 12.84 4.55 -2.14
C ALA A 64 13.87 5.56 -2.69
N GLY A 65 13.97 5.70 -4.03
CA GLY A 65 14.92 6.61 -4.68
C GLY A 65 14.72 8.09 -4.29
N TYR A 66 13.50 8.47 -3.94
CA TYR A 66 13.13 9.81 -3.47
C TYR A 66 13.53 10.08 -2.01
N LYS A 67 14.09 9.09 -1.31
CA LYS A 67 14.51 9.18 0.10
C LYS A 67 13.34 9.66 0.98
N TRP A 68 13.50 10.82 1.62
CA TRP A 68 12.51 11.43 2.50
C TRP A 68 11.47 12.28 1.75
N SER A 69 11.66 12.50 0.44
CA SER A 69 10.71 13.23 -0.39
C SER A 69 9.56 12.33 -0.85
N THR A 70 8.49 12.96 -1.31
CA THR A 70 7.37 12.26 -1.92
C THR A 70 7.74 11.74 -3.31
N ASN A 71 7.23 10.56 -3.65
CA ASN A 71 7.14 10.09 -5.02
C ASN A 71 6.07 10.91 -5.73
N PRO A 72 6.29 11.32 -6.99
CA PRO A 72 5.30 12.07 -7.74
C PRO A 72 4.04 11.23 -7.99
N LYS A 73 2.94 11.90 -8.28
CA LYS A 73 1.71 11.21 -8.69
C LYS A 73 1.97 10.32 -9.91
N ALA A 74 1.43 9.11 -9.89
CA ALA A 74 1.50 8.20 -11.01
C ALA A 74 0.39 8.53 -12.02
N ASP A 75 0.73 8.51 -13.31
CA ASP A 75 -0.26 8.40 -14.38
C ASP A 75 -0.63 6.92 -14.51
N PHE A 76 -1.76 6.53 -13.93
CA PHE A 76 -2.20 5.15 -13.81
C PHE A 76 -3.65 5.01 -14.24
N ASP A 77 -3.87 4.15 -15.23
CA ASP A 77 -5.22 3.78 -15.70
C ASP A 77 -5.78 2.64 -14.83
N ALA A 78 -6.73 2.97 -13.97
CA ALA A 78 -7.40 2.02 -13.10
C ALA A 78 -8.51 1.22 -13.79
N SER A 79 -8.82 1.46 -15.08
CA SER A 79 -9.93 0.80 -15.79
C SER A 79 -9.78 -0.72 -15.92
N ALA A 80 -8.55 -1.23 -15.79
CA ALA A 80 -8.24 -2.65 -15.83
C ALA A 80 -8.35 -3.35 -14.46
N LEU A 81 -8.56 -2.60 -13.37
CA LEU A 81 -8.76 -3.18 -12.04
C LEU A 81 -10.20 -3.67 -11.90
N ASP A 82 -10.38 -4.84 -11.29
CA ASP A 82 -11.71 -5.33 -10.97
C ASP A 82 -12.38 -4.50 -9.86
N GLU A 83 -13.71 -4.54 -9.82
CA GLU A 83 -14.52 -3.75 -8.87
C GLU A 83 -14.20 -4.11 -7.41
N LYS A 84 -14.05 -5.41 -7.10
CA LYS A 84 -13.73 -5.89 -5.75
C LYS A 84 -12.41 -5.35 -5.23
N LEU A 85 -11.41 -5.31 -6.10
CA LEU A 85 -10.11 -4.72 -5.80
C LEU A 85 -10.25 -3.23 -5.57
N THR A 86 -10.91 -2.53 -6.48
CA THR A 86 -11.10 -1.07 -6.41
C THR A 86 -11.80 -0.67 -5.11
N ASP A 87 -12.86 -1.37 -4.71
CA ASP A 87 -13.57 -1.14 -3.45
C ASP A 87 -12.66 -1.25 -2.22
N VAL A 88 -11.75 -2.25 -2.20
CA VAL A 88 -10.78 -2.39 -1.10
C VAL A 88 -9.77 -1.26 -1.10
N LEU A 89 -9.25 -0.88 -2.27
CA LEU A 89 -8.28 0.21 -2.38
C LEU A 89 -8.89 1.54 -1.96
N ASP A 90 -10.13 1.82 -2.37
CA ASP A 90 -10.90 2.98 -1.95
C ASP A 90 -11.13 2.98 -0.45
N ALA A 91 -11.56 1.87 0.14
CA ALA A 91 -11.80 1.79 1.58
C ALA A 91 -10.52 2.02 2.39
N VAL A 92 -9.38 1.46 1.94
CA VAL A 92 -8.07 1.69 2.55
C VAL A 92 -7.64 3.15 2.41
N TYR A 93 -7.79 3.74 1.22
CA TYR A 93 -7.40 5.13 0.98
C TYR A 93 -8.27 6.11 1.76
N ASN A 94 -9.59 5.89 1.83
CA ASN A 94 -10.49 6.71 2.63
C ASN A 94 -10.19 6.64 4.14
N THR A 95 -9.67 5.51 4.61
CA THR A 95 -9.34 5.31 6.03
C THR A 95 -7.97 5.86 6.40
N TYR A 96 -6.97 5.64 5.54
CA TYR A 96 -5.55 5.86 5.86
C TYR A 96 -4.85 6.88 4.95
N GLY A 97 -5.48 7.30 3.87
CA GLY A 97 -4.91 8.15 2.82
C GLY A 97 -4.52 9.54 3.30
N GLU A 98 -5.12 10.05 4.37
CA GLU A 98 -4.73 11.34 4.98
C GLU A 98 -3.53 11.20 5.94
N LEU A 99 -3.20 9.99 6.37
CA LEU A 99 -2.11 9.75 7.31
C LEU A 99 -0.74 9.85 6.62
N SER A 100 0.25 10.36 7.35
CA SER A 100 1.65 10.33 6.93
C SER A 100 2.24 8.92 7.05
N GLY A 101 3.38 8.68 6.40
CA GLY A 101 4.10 7.41 6.55
C GLY A 101 4.49 7.11 8.01
N ASP A 102 4.78 8.13 8.82
CA ASP A 102 5.17 7.96 10.22
C ASP A 102 3.95 7.68 11.12
N GLN A 103 2.80 8.28 10.81
CA GLN A 103 1.53 7.97 11.47
C GLN A 103 1.12 6.52 11.18
N LEU A 104 1.26 6.08 9.92
CA LEU A 104 0.99 4.69 9.54
C LEU A 104 1.97 3.71 10.17
N GLU A 105 3.26 4.06 10.27
CA GLU A 105 4.24 3.26 11.01
C GLU A 105 3.84 3.10 12.49
N SER A 106 3.48 4.21 13.14
CA SER A 106 3.02 4.20 14.53
C SER A 106 1.80 3.31 14.72
N LEU A 107 0.86 3.37 13.77
CA LEU A 107 -0.33 2.51 13.76
C LEU A 107 0.06 1.03 13.64
N THR A 108 0.89 0.66 12.66
CA THR A 108 1.32 -0.75 12.50
C THR A 108 2.13 -1.29 13.68
N HIS A 109 2.75 -0.43 14.50
CA HIS A 109 3.44 -0.85 15.72
C HIS A 109 2.50 -0.99 16.92
N SER A 110 1.30 -0.40 16.85
CA SER A 110 0.28 -0.49 17.90
C SER A 110 -0.68 -1.67 17.74
N GLU A 111 -0.65 -2.32 16.58
CA GLU A 111 -1.47 -3.48 16.24
C GLU A 111 -0.80 -4.78 16.70
N ASP A 112 -1.61 -5.76 17.11
CA ASP A 112 -1.12 -7.09 17.50
C ASP A 112 -0.63 -7.88 16.27
N PRO A 113 0.46 -8.67 16.38
CA PRO A 113 0.95 -9.56 15.32
C PRO A 113 0.01 -10.70 14.94
#